data_AF-A0AAV5WSS3-F1
#
_entry.id   AF-A0AAV5WSS3-F1
#
_cell.length_a   1.000
_cell.length_b   1.000
_cell.length_c   1.000
_cell.angle_alpha   90.00
_cell.angle_beta   90.00
_cell.angle_gamma   90.00
#
_symmetry.space_group_name_H-M   'P 1'
#
loop_
_entity.id
_entity.type
_entity.pdbx_description
1 polymer ?
#
loop_
_entity_poly.entity_id
_entity_poly.type
_entity_poly.pdbx_seq_one_letter_code
_entity_poly.pdbx_strand_id
1 'polypeptide(L)'
;DDNFFKSLLQDPVDLPPRITKCQATEEEQARYKALLAQIFSEETILGMRIDFAPDDIIDVLSKTKDIIKNEPMFIEDVPAGITVVTDIHGQTYDLLRVFEEDSVDGKPGYECAKYLFLGDYVDRGEQSLEVVMALFILKILYPDRFTLLRGNHEFIDVNAHKKEGTLCMLYERYEKSSNYRPEILAGGCPSGNFFLCEQILFSDGKIFCAHGGIGTACFTRHELRKLEKPYTSITDDPLLRDMTWSDPLVNIKGMSYNVPRGYSMHFGEDSFIHAMENIGCEAMIRGHQIMDYGMYNGWNRLFSVFTATANENN
;
A
#
# COMPACT_ATOMS: atom_id res chain seq x y z
N ASP A 1 -9.46 40.70 7.09
CA ASP A 1 -9.31 40.08 8.41
C ASP A 1 -8.34 38.92 8.30
N ASP A 2 -7.12 39.08 8.83
CA ASP A 2 -6.10 38.01 8.84
C ASP A 2 -6.58 36.74 9.56
N ASN A 3 -7.58 36.88 10.44
CA ASN A 3 -8.22 35.76 11.13
C ASN A 3 -9.06 34.88 10.19
N PHE A 4 -9.61 35.42 9.10
CA PHE A 4 -10.37 34.64 8.12
C PHE A 4 -9.44 33.74 7.30
N PHE A 5 -8.29 34.27 6.89
CA PHE A 5 -7.26 33.49 6.16
C PHE A 5 -6.58 32.46 7.07
N LYS A 6 -6.36 32.77 8.36
CA LYS A 6 -5.91 31.77 9.33
C LYS A 6 -6.94 30.68 9.62
N SER A 7 -8.25 30.98 9.58
CA SER A 7 -9.28 29.93 9.72
C SER A 7 -9.40 29.01 8.51
N LEU A 8 -9.00 29.47 7.32
CA LEU A 8 -8.88 28.63 6.11
C LEU A 8 -7.62 27.75 6.12
N LEU A 9 -6.63 28.13 6.94
CA LEU A 9 -5.42 27.36 7.22
C LEU A 9 -5.59 26.46 8.44
N GLN A 10 -6.82 26.04 8.79
CA GLN A 10 -7.05 25.09 9.86
C GLN A 10 -6.09 23.91 9.70
N ASP A 11 -5.17 23.81 10.67
CA ASP A 11 -4.26 22.70 10.88
C ASP A 11 -5.06 21.38 10.89
N PRO A 12 -4.44 20.26 10.48
CA PRO A 12 -5.14 19.03 10.15
C PRO A 12 -6.02 18.56 11.31
N VAL A 13 -7.09 17.84 10.97
CA VAL A 13 -7.89 17.02 11.89
C VAL A 13 -6.96 16.47 12.97
N ASP A 14 -7.27 16.76 14.24
CA ASP A 14 -6.45 16.43 15.42
C ASP A 14 -6.41 14.91 15.61
N LEU A 15 -5.72 14.23 14.69
CA LEU A 15 -5.53 12.80 14.70
C LEU A 15 -4.56 12.47 15.84
N PRO A 16 -4.80 11.38 16.58
CA PRO A 16 -3.82 10.90 17.54
C PRO A 16 -2.45 10.73 16.86
N PRO A 17 -1.35 11.01 17.57
CA PRO A 17 -0.02 10.94 16.98
C PRO A 17 0.26 9.52 16.44
N ARG A 18 1.00 9.47 15.32
CA ARG A 18 1.42 8.21 14.71
C ARG A 18 2.09 7.32 15.75
N ILE A 19 1.72 6.03 15.73
CA ILE A 19 2.39 5.03 16.55
C ILE A 19 3.74 4.72 15.91
N THR A 20 4.83 5.09 16.58
CA THR A 20 6.22 4.93 16.09
C THR A 20 7.01 3.88 16.88
N LYS A 21 6.40 3.26 17.89
CA LYS A 21 7.02 2.23 18.73
C LYS A 21 6.16 0.98 18.74
N CYS A 22 6.81 -0.17 18.70
CA CYS A 22 6.14 -1.45 18.87
C CYS A 22 5.37 -1.47 20.21
N GLN A 23 4.09 -1.83 20.16
CA GLN A 23 3.22 -1.97 21.33
C GLN A 23 2.98 -3.44 21.71
N ALA A 24 3.52 -4.38 20.95
CA ALA A 24 3.38 -5.80 21.20
C ALA A 24 4.24 -6.24 22.39
N THR A 25 3.73 -7.19 23.18
CA THR A 25 4.48 -7.80 24.29
C THR A 25 5.70 -8.57 23.77
N GLU A 26 6.66 -8.90 24.63
CA GLU A 26 7.83 -9.70 24.22
C GLU A 26 7.42 -11.08 23.69
N GLU A 27 6.39 -11.69 24.26
CA GLU A 27 5.81 -12.96 23.81
C GLU A 27 5.19 -12.83 22.42
N GLU A 28 4.39 -11.78 22.19
CA GLU A 28 3.81 -11.47 20.89
C GLU A 28 4.90 -11.22 19.84
N GLN A 29 5.93 -10.45 20.19
CA GLN A 29 7.07 -10.18 19.30
C GLN A 29 7.82 -11.46 18.93
N ALA A 30 8.03 -12.38 19.87
CA ALA A 30 8.66 -13.67 19.60
C ALA A 30 7.81 -14.51 18.64
N ARG A 31 6.49 -14.57 18.86
CA ARG A 31 5.55 -15.25 17.96
C ARG A 31 5.57 -14.65 16.55
N TYR A 32 5.51 -13.34 16.43
CA TYR A 32 5.58 -12.63 15.15
C TYR A 32 6.88 -12.89 14.40
N LYS A 33 8.02 -12.91 15.10
CA LYS A 33 9.31 -13.27 14.49
C LYS A 33 9.34 -14.72 14.01
N ALA A 34 8.71 -15.65 14.73
CA ALA A 34 8.57 -17.03 14.27
C ALA A 34 7.69 -17.14 13.01
N LEU A 35 6.59 -16.39 12.93
CA LEU A 35 5.76 -16.31 11.73
C LEU A 35 6.53 -15.72 10.54
N LEU A 36 7.32 -14.65 10.74
CA LEU A 36 8.19 -14.10 9.70
C LEU A 36 9.24 -15.12 9.23
N ALA A 37 9.85 -15.85 10.16
CA ALA A 37 10.82 -16.90 9.82
C ALA A 37 10.18 -18.02 9.00
N GLN A 38 8.92 -18.35 9.25
CA GLN A 38 8.16 -19.30 8.45
C GLN A 38 7.82 -18.73 7.06
N ILE A 39 7.40 -17.46 6.98
CA ILE A 39 7.07 -16.78 5.72
C ILE A 39 8.30 -16.67 4.81
N PHE A 40 9.47 -16.42 5.37
CA PHE A 40 10.72 -16.33 4.61
C PHE A 40 11.54 -17.63 4.63
N SER A 41 10.92 -18.77 4.94
CA SER A 41 11.58 -20.08 4.81
C SER A 41 11.78 -20.45 3.34
N GLU A 42 12.75 -21.30 3.06
CA GLU A 42 13.06 -21.76 1.70
C GLU A 42 11.81 -22.38 1.02
N GLU A 43 11.03 -23.18 1.75
CA GLU A 43 9.82 -23.80 1.22
C GLU A 43 8.77 -22.77 0.82
N THR A 44 8.55 -21.77 1.67
CA THR A 44 7.57 -20.71 1.38
C THR A 44 8.06 -19.87 0.20
N ILE A 45 9.33 -19.51 0.16
CA ILE A 45 9.90 -18.73 -0.96
C ILE A 45 9.81 -19.47 -2.30
N LEU A 46 9.84 -20.80 -2.29
CA LEU A 46 9.63 -21.65 -3.47
C LEU A 46 8.15 -21.88 -3.82
N GLY A 47 7.22 -21.15 -3.19
CA GLY A 47 5.79 -21.14 -3.50
C GLY A 47 4.92 -21.99 -2.57
N MET A 48 5.47 -22.60 -1.51
CA MET A 48 4.63 -23.29 -0.53
C MET A 48 3.78 -22.29 0.25
N ARG A 49 2.48 -22.55 0.36
CA ARG A 49 1.56 -21.70 1.11
C ARG A 49 1.48 -22.15 2.58
N ILE A 50 1.48 -21.21 3.52
CA ILE A 50 1.45 -21.45 4.98
C ILE A 50 0.02 -21.49 5.54
N ASP A 51 -0.43 -22.61 6.08
CA ASP A 51 -1.71 -22.68 6.78
C ASP A 51 -1.65 -21.96 8.15
N PHE A 52 -1.78 -20.64 8.13
CA PHE A 52 -1.78 -19.83 9.35
C PHE A 52 -2.96 -20.18 10.23
N ALA A 53 -2.75 -20.19 11.55
CA ALA A 53 -3.85 -20.29 12.49
C ALA A 53 -4.78 -19.08 12.34
N PRO A 54 -6.11 -19.26 12.29
CA PRO A 54 -7.06 -18.17 12.20
C PRO A 54 -6.86 -17.06 13.23
N ASP A 55 -6.52 -17.44 14.46
CA ASP A 55 -6.33 -16.50 15.55
C ASP A 55 -5.08 -15.62 15.32
N ASP A 56 -4.03 -16.14 14.68
CA ASP A 56 -2.85 -15.35 14.30
C ASP A 56 -3.21 -14.33 13.20
N ILE A 57 -4.01 -14.73 12.21
CA ILE A 57 -4.49 -13.82 11.16
C ILE A 57 -5.30 -12.69 11.78
N ILE A 58 -6.30 -13.03 12.60
CA ILE A 58 -7.21 -12.06 13.23
C ILE A 58 -6.42 -11.10 14.13
N ASP A 59 -5.48 -11.61 14.91
CA ASP A 59 -4.63 -10.81 15.80
C ASP A 59 -3.76 -9.81 15.02
N VAL A 60 -3.07 -10.28 13.97
CA VAL A 60 -2.20 -9.43 13.12
C VAL A 60 -3.03 -8.35 12.41
N LEU A 61 -4.18 -8.71 11.84
CA LEU A 61 -5.08 -7.75 11.18
C LEU A 61 -5.58 -6.68 12.18
N SER A 62 -6.04 -7.10 13.36
CA SER A 62 -6.59 -6.21 14.38
C SER A 62 -5.54 -5.20 14.89
N LYS A 63 -4.35 -5.67 15.26
CA LYS A 63 -3.27 -4.80 15.76
C LYS A 63 -2.74 -3.87 14.68
N THR A 64 -2.62 -4.34 13.43
CA THR A 64 -2.19 -3.47 12.33
C THR A 64 -3.20 -2.37 12.07
N LYS A 65 -4.50 -2.69 12.09
CA LYS A 65 -5.58 -1.70 11.99
C LYS A 65 -5.48 -0.64 13.08
N ASP A 66 -5.20 -1.05 14.32
CA ASP A 66 -5.03 -0.13 15.44
C ASP A 66 -3.84 0.83 15.29
N ILE A 67 -2.81 0.42 14.54
CA ILE A 67 -1.67 1.28 14.18
C ILE A 67 -2.07 2.23 13.04
N ILE A 68 -2.61 1.70 11.95
CA ILE A 68 -2.93 2.43 10.72
C ILE A 68 -4.00 3.51 10.93
N LYS A 69 -4.98 3.27 11.81
CA LYS A 69 -6.03 4.25 12.12
C LYS A 69 -5.48 5.56 12.70
N ASN A 70 -4.31 5.52 13.34
CA ASN A 70 -3.64 6.70 13.92
C ASN A 70 -2.69 7.38 12.92
N GLU A 71 -2.58 6.89 11.68
CA GLU A 71 -1.80 7.54 10.64
C GLU A 71 -2.72 8.41 9.77
N PRO A 72 -2.29 9.60 9.31
CA PRO A 72 -3.08 10.40 8.38
C PRO A 72 -3.20 9.72 7.01
N MET A 73 -4.16 10.17 6.21
CA MET A 73 -4.32 9.73 4.81
C MET A 73 -3.20 10.22 3.90
N PHE A 74 -2.73 11.43 4.18
CA PHE A 74 -1.62 12.09 3.53
C PHE A 74 -0.48 12.25 4.53
N ILE A 75 0.61 11.51 4.29
CA ILE A 75 1.76 11.47 5.19
C ILE A 75 2.81 12.46 4.68
N GLU A 76 3.23 13.37 5.55
CA GLU A 76 4.15 14.46 5.20
C GLU A 76 5.47 14.43 5.99
N ASP A 77 5.60 13.51 6.96
CA ASP A 77 6.63 13.53 8.00
C ASP A 77 7.62 12.36 7.91
N VAL A 78 7.90 11.86 6.71
CA VAL A 78 8.72 10.65 6.54
C VAL A 78 10.17 11.03 6.20
N PRO A 79 11.18 10.40 6.83
CA PRO A 79 12.59 10.77 6.65
C PRO A 79 13.14 10.50 5.24
N ALA A 80 14.30 11.09 4.93
CA ALA A 80 15.08 10.69 3.75
C ALA A 80 15.69 9.29 3.93
N GLY A 81 16.14 8.68 2.83
CA GLY A 81 16.80 7.36 2.84
C GLY A 81 15.83 6.19 3.02
N ILE A 82 14.72 6.22 2.28
CA ILE A 82 13.67 5.20 2.30
C ILE A 82 13.73 4.41 1.00
N THR A 83 13.54 3.10 1.11
CA THR A 83 13.32 2.21 -0.01
C THR A 83 11.85 2.24 -0.40
N VAL A 84 11.56 2.70 -1.62
CA VAL A 84 10.19 2.72 -2.16
C VAL A 84 9.92 1.39 -2.87
N VAL A 85 8.88 0.71 -2.43
CA VAL A 85 8.46 -0.60 -2.95
C VAL A 85 7.07 -0.43 -3.56
N THR A 86 6.85 -0.99 -4.73
CA THR A 86 5.56 -0.92 -5.42
C THR A 86 4.91 -2.30 -5.47
N ASP A 87 4.12 -2.56 -6.50
CA ASP A 87 3.35 -3.78 -6.73
C ASP A 87 4.17 -5.05 -6.40
N ILE A 88 3.64 -5.88 -5.48
CA ILE A 88 4.21 -7.19 -5.08
C ILE A 88 3.29 -8.33 -5.50
N HIS A 89 1.97 -8.12 -5.51
CA HIS A 89 0.99 -9.07 -6.03
C HIS A 89 1.17 -10.52 -5.52
N GLY A 90 1.33 -10.70 -4.21
CA GLY A 90 1.42 -12.03 -3.61
C GLY A 90 2.68 -12.82 -3.96
N GLN A 91 3.78 -12.14 -4.30
CA GLN A 91 5.09 -12.75 -4.62
C GLN A 91 6.05 -12.64 -3.43
N THR A 92 6.07 -13.65 -2.55
CA THR A 92 6.93 -13.64 -1.34
C THR A 92 8.43 -13.68 -1.68
N TYR A 93 8.81 -14.32 -2.79
CA TYR A 93 10.19 -14.31 -3.30
C TYR A 93 10.69 -12.87 -3.57
N ASP A 94 9.91 -12.07 -4.31
CA ASP A 94 10.31 -10.70 -4.62
C ASP A 94 10.33 -9.81 -3.38
N LEU A 95 9.39 -10.03 -2.45
CA LEU A 95 9.38 -9.35 -1.16
C LEU A 95 10.65 -9.63 -0.34
N LEU A 96 11.10 -10.90 -0.29
CA LEU A 96 12.34 -11.25 0.40
C LEU A 96 13.54 -10.59 -0.27
N ARG A 97 13.63 -10.63 -1.61
CA ARG A 97 14.74 -10.03 -2.36
C ARG A 97 14.88 -8.53 -2.05
N VAL A 98 13.76 -7.79 -1.97
CA VAL A 98 13.78 -6.38 -1.57
C VAL A 98 14.44 -6.18 -0.20
N PHE A 99 14.12 -7.04 0.76
CA PHE A 99 14.72 -6.95 2.10
C PHE A 99 16.18 -7.41 2.15
N GLU A 100 16.59 -8.31 1.25
CA GLU A 100 17.98 -8.76 1.14
C GLU A 100 18.90 -7.65 0.62
N GLU A 101 18.45 -6.87 -0.37
CA GLU A 101 19.21 -5.74 -0.93
C GLU A 101 19.58 -4.68 0.12
N ASP A 102 18.70 -4.47 1.10
CA ASP A 102 18.90 -3.51 2.19
C ASP A 102 19.55 -4.13 3.46
N SER A 103 20.07 -5.36 3.37
CA SER A 103 20.67 -6.04 4.50
C SER A 103 22.03 -5.45 4.89
N VAL A 104 22.25 -5.28 6.19
CA VAL A 104 23.48 -4.67 6.74
C VAL A 104 23.95 -5.48 7.95
N ASP A 105 25.26 -5.74 8.02
CA ASP A 105 25.91 -6.45 9.14
C ASP A 105 25.26 -7.81 9.51
N GLY A 106 24.77 -8.54 8.50
CA GLY A 106 24.10 -9.82 8.68
C GLY A 106 22.69 -9.74 9.28
N LYS A 107 22.12 -8.53 9.38
CA LYS A 107 20.72 -8.31 9.72
C LYS A 107 19.90 -8.11 8.45
N PRO A 108 18.68 -8.67 8.38
CA PRO A 108 17.80 -8.48 7.25
C PRO A 108 17.41 -7.00 7.11
N GLY A 109 17.21 -6.53 5.87
CA GLY A 109 16.91 -5.13 5.60
C GLY A 109 15.66 -4.63 6.30
N TYR A 110 14.65 -5.47 6.51
CA TYR A 110 13.44 -5.11 7.26
C TYR A 110 13.71 -4.74 8.74
N GLU A 111 14.88 -5.06 9.29
CA GLU A 111 15.31 -4.67 10.64
C GLU A 111 16.19 -3.40 10.68
N CYS A 112 16.58 -2.85 9.53
CA CYS A 112 17.57 -1.78 9.48
C CYS A 112 17.13 -0.60 8.62
N ALA A 113 16.43 -0.85 7.51
CA ALA A 113 15.98 0.16 6.57
C ALA A 113 14.54 0.62 6.84
N LYS A 114 14.14 1.69 6.16
CA LYS A 114 12.78 2.23 6.15
C LYS A 114 12.18 1.98 4.77
N TYR A 115 10.92 1.58 4.75
CA TYR A 115 10.20 1.20 3.56
C TYR A 115 8.92 2.02 3.40
N LEU A 116 8.70 2.49 2.18
CA LEU A 116 7.43 3.05 1.72
C LEU A 116 6.87 2.12 0.67
N PHE A 117 5.81 1.39 1.00
CA PHE A 117 5.10 0.58 0.04
C PHE A 117 3.98 1.37 -0.61
N LEU A 118 3.85 1.30 -1.94
CA LEU A 118 2.84 2.02 -2.72
C LEU A 118 1.58 1.19 -2.99
N GLY A 119 1.36 0.06 -2.31
CA GLY A 119 0.17 -0.77 -2.51
C GLY A 119 0.33 -1.93 -3.51
N ASP A 120 -0.79 -2.58 -3.81
CA ASP A 120 -0.87 -3.79 -4.64
C ASP A 120 -0.03 -4.94 -4.08
N TYR A 121 -0.33 -5.29 -2.83
CA TYR A 121 0.28 -6.38 -2.09
C TYR A 121 -0.27 -7.74 -2.51
N VAL A 122 -1.50 -7.75 -2.99
CA VAL A 122 -2.34 -8.93 -3.18
C VAL A 122 -2.80 -9.10 -4.61
N ASP A 123 -3.55 -10.17 -4.86
CA ASP A 123 -3.98 -10.68 -6.16
C ASP A 123 -2.83 -11.11 -7.08
N ARG A 124 -3.18 -11.83 -8.14
CA ARG A 124 -2.28 -12.37 -9.19
C ARG A 124 -1.34 -13.49 -8.72
N GLY A 125 -0.57 -13.28 -7.64
CA GLY A 125 0.31 -14.29 -7.07
C GLY A 125 -0.38 -15.17 -6.03
N GLU A 126 0.15 -16.38 -5.86
CA GLU A 126 -0.48 -17.42 -5.04
C GLU A 126 -0.30 -17.20 -3.52
N GLN A 127 0.60 -16.31 -3.11
CA GLN A 127 1.02 -16.11 -1.71
C GLN A 127 0.61 -14.73 -1.16
N SER A 128 -0.54 -14.23 -1.60
CA SER A 128 -1.09 -12.93 -1.17
C SER A 128 -1.27 -12.83 0.35
N LEU A 129 -1.66 -13.93 1.02
CA LEU A 129 -1.83 -13.93 2.48
C LEU A 129 -0.47 -13.84 3.19
N GLU A 130 0.52 -14.57 2.71
CA GLU A 130 1.89 -14.58 3.25
C GLU A 130 2.53 -13.19 3.15
N VAL A 131 2.39 -12.51 2.00
CA VAL A 131 2.85 -11.13 1.81
C VAL A 131 2.18 -10.17 2.79
N VAL A 132 0.85 -10.24 2.93
CA VAL A 132 0.12 -9.34 3.83
C VAL A 132 0.47 -9.60 5.29
N MET A 133 0.53 -10.87 5.70
CA MET A 133 0.95 -11.26 7.04
C MET A 133 2.36 -10.73 7.34
N ALA A 134 3.30 -10.86 6.40
CA ALA A 134 4.66 -10.33 6.57
C ALA A 134 4.66 -8.82 6.77
N LEU A 135 4.02 -8.06 5.88
CA LEU A 135 4.00 -6.60 5.92
C LEU A 135 3.31 -6.07 7.18
N PHE A 136 2.22 -6.72 7.61
CA PHE A 136 1.46 -6.32 8.79
C PHE A 136 2.23 -6.64 10.08
N ILE A 137 2.84 -7.82 10.15
CA ILE A 137 3.74 -8.15 11.25
C ILE A 137 4.91 -7.15 11.32
N LEU A 138 5.54 -6.81 10.19
CA LEU A 138 6.62 -5.84 10.13
C LEU A 138 6.16 -4.43 10.53
N LYS A 139 4.93 -4.03 10.17
CA LYS A 139 4.31 -2.79 10.66
C LYS A 139 4.10 -2.80 12.18
N ILE A 140 3.71 -3.94 12.77
CA ILE A 140 3.55 -4.09 14.23
C ILE A 140 4.90 -4.03 14.95
N LEU A 141 5.90 -4.76 14.44
CA LEU A 141 7.24 -4.85 15.03
C LEU A 141 8.04 -3.55 14.87
N TYR A 142 7.91 -2.87 13.73
CA TYR A 142 8.69 -1.69 13.36
C TYR A 142 7.80 -0.56 12.79
N PRO A 143 6.90 0.04 13.60
CA PRO A 143 5.92 1.01 13.11
C PRO A 143 6.53 2.28 12.49
N ASP A 144 7.74 2.66 12.90
CA ASP A 144 8.50 3.81 12.39
C ASP A 144 9.28 3.54 11.09
N ARG A 145 9.29 2.28 10.64
CA ARG A 145 10.04 1.83 9.45
C ARG A 145 9.15 1.46 8.29
N PHE A 146 7.95 0.97 8.54
CA PHE A 146 7.02 0.53 7.50
C PHE A 146 5.89 1.55 7.32
N THR A 147 5.81 2.14 6.14
CA THR A 147 4.67 2.95 5.70
C THR A 147 3.98 2.22 4.55
N LEU A 148 2.68 1.93 4.68
CA LEU A 148 1.95 1.05 3.77
C LEU A 148 0.80 1.80 3.10
N LEU A 149 1.01 2.27 1.86
CA LEU A 149 -0.04 2.94 1.11
C LEU A 149 -1.01 1.93 0.47
N ARG A 150 -2.12 2.43 -0.03
CA ARG A 150 -3.17 1.67 -0.69
C ARG A 150 -2.95 1.63 -2.19
N GLY A 151 -2.99 0.43 -2.76
CA GLY A 151 -3.13 0.21 -4.19
C GLY A 151 -4.58 -0.03 -4.59
N ASN A 152 -4.82 -0.18 -5.88
CA ASN A 152 -6.18 -0.44 -6.34
C ASN A 152 -6.63 -1.87 -6.00
N HIS A 153 -5.71 -2.81 -5.82
CA HIS A 153 -6.04 -4.17 -5.44
C HIS A 153 -6.44 -4.31 -3.97
N GLU A 154 -6.19 -3.33 -3.10
CA GLU A 154 -6.63 -3.40 -1.69
C GLU A 154 -8.09 -2.97 -1.46
N PHE A 155 -8.89 -2.79 -2.51
CA PHE A 155 -10.33 -2.56 -2.39
C PHE A 155 -11.12 -3.86 -2.42
N ILE A 156 -12.19 -3.94 -1.61
CA ILE A 156 -13.10 -5.08 -1.62
C ILE A 156 -13.69 -5.31 -3.02
N ASP A 157 -14.01 -4.24 -3.75
CA ASP A 157 -14.57 -4.31 -5.10
C ASP A 157 -13.64 -4.98 -6.09
N VAL A 158 -12.32 -4.96 -5.85
CA VAL A 158 -11.33 -5.59 -6.73
C VAL A 158 -11.06 -7.03 -6.28
N ASN A 159 -10.79 -7.23 -5.00
CA ASN A 159 -10.49 -8.55 -4.43
C ASN A 159 -11.66 -9.54 -4.49
N ALA A 160 -12.90 -9.04 -4.49
CA ALA A 160 -14.10 -9.88 -4.55
C ALA A 160 -14.55 -10.21 -5.98
N HIS A 161 -14.06 -9.48 -7.00
CA HIS A 161 -14.66 -9.52 -8.33
C HIS A 161 -14.23 -10.72 -9.18
N LYS A 162 -13.10 -11.36 -8.85
CA LYS A 162 -12.52 -12.45 -9.65
C LYS A 162 -12.45 -13.76 -8.87
N LYS A 163 -12.57 -14.88 -9.59
CA LYS A 163 -12.27 -16.23 -9.06
C LYS A 163 -10.82 -16.38 -8.59
N GLU A 164 -9.93 -15.54 -9.13
CA GLU A 164 -8.51 -15.46 -8.78
C GLU A 164 -8.22 -14.33 -7.78
N GLY A 165 -9.26 -13.67 -7.27
CA GLY A 165 -9.12 -12.61 -6.27
C GLY A 165 -8.80 -13.18 -4.89
N THR A 166 -8.11 -12.37 -4.09
CA THR A 166 -7.56 -12.81 -2.80
C THR A 166 -8.62 -13.30 -1.83
N LEU A 167 -9.83 -12.71 -1.85
CA LEU A 167 -10.94 -13.18 -1.02
C LEU A 167 -11.43 -14.58 -1.42
N CYS A 168 -11.44 -14.89 -2.72
CA CYS A 168 -11.79 -16.21 -3.22
C CYS A 168 -10.73 -17.24 -2.80
N MET A 169 -9.44 -16.89 -2.88
CA MET A 169 -8.35 -17.76 -2.43
C MET A 169 -8.41 -18.04 -0.92
N LEU A 170 -8.69 -17.03 -0.11
CA LEU A 170 -8.87 -17.19 1.34
C LEU A 170 -10.08 -18.07 1.67
N TYR A 171 -11.19 -17.89 0.93
CA TYR A 171 -12.37 -18.73 1.05
C TYR A 171 -12.03 -20.19 0.79
N GLU A 172 -11.42 -20.50 -0.35
CA GLU A 172 -11.06 -21.87 -0.72
C GLU A 172 -10.09 -22.52 0.28
N ARG A 173 -9.16 -21.72 0.82
CA ARG A 173 -8.15 -22.16 1.78
C ARG A 173 -8.74 -22.51 3.15
N TYR A 174 -9.67 -21.70 3.66
CA TYR A 174 -10.14 -21.80 5.04
C TYR A 174 -11.57 -22.34 5.21
N GLU A 175 -12.45 -22.26 4.19
CA GLU A 175 -13.84 -22.76 4.25
C GLU A 175 -13.89 -24.27 4.56
N LYS A 176 -13.02 -25.05 3.92
CA LYS A 176 -12.97 -26.51 4.06
C LYS A 176 -12.14 -26.97 5.26
N SER A 177 -11.50 -26.05 5.97
CA SER A 177 -10.70 -26.37 7.15
C SER A 177 -11.64 -26.59 8.36
N SER A 178 -11.26 -27.48 9.28
CA SER A 178 -11.92 -27.57 10.59
C SER A 178 -11.79 -26.28 11.42
N ASN A 179 -11.00 -25.32 10.94
CA ASN A 179 -10.66 -24.05 11.58
C ASN A 179 -11.38 -22.86 10.93
N TYR A 180 -12.47 -23.08 10.20
CA TYR A 180 -13.25 -22.01 9.60
C TYR A 180 -13.61 -20.91 10.63
N ARG A 181 -13.29 -19.67 10.29
CA ARG A 181 -13.66 -18.45 11.02
C ARG A 181 -14.24 -17.46 10.01
N PRO A 182 -15.56 -17.18 10.06
CA PRO A 182 -16.19 -16.15 9.20
C PRO A 182 -15.48 -14.80 9.27
N GLU A 183 -14.84 -14.52 10.42
CA GLU A 183 -14.05 -13.33 10.67
C GLU A 183 -12.88 -13.20 9.69
N ILE A 184 -12.22 -14.30 9.27
CA ILE A 184 -11.18 -14.25 8.24
C ILE A 184 -11.78 -13.69 6.94
N LEU A 185 -12.93 -14.21 6.51
CA LEU A 185 -13.56 -13.78 5.26
C LEU A 185 -14.16 -12.39 5.33
N ALA A 186 -14.55 -11.95 6.53
CA ALA A 186 -14.95 -10.58 6.81
C ALA A 186 -13.75 -9.62 7.01
N GLY A 187 -12.50 -10.08 6.88
CA GLY A 187 -11.32 -9.22 7.05
C GLY A 187 -11.00 -8.86 8.51
N GLY A 188 -11.35 -9.73 9.46
CA GLY A 188 -11.19 -9.49 10.89
C GLY A 188 -12.03 -8.31 11.41
N CYS A 189 -12.95 -7.79 10.59
CA CYS A 189 -13.67 -6.55 10.88
C CYS A 189 -15.12 -6.60 10.40
N PRO A 190 -16.09 -6.05 11.16
CA PRO A 190 -17.48 -5.91 10.68
C PRO A 190 -17.65 -5.12 9.37
N SER A 191 -16.62 -4.36 8.94
CA SER A 191 -16.64 -3.54 7.72
C SER A 191 -15.95 -4.19 6.49
N GLY A 192 -15.58 -5.48 6.55
CA GLY A 192 -15.32 -6.29 5.35
C GLY A 192 -14.01 -6.04 4.57
N ASN A 193 -13.17 -5.07 4.96
CA ASN A 193 -11.91 -4.81 4.25
C ASN A 193 -10.73 -5.50 4.93
N PHE A 194 -10.28 -6.61 4.34
CA PHE A 194 -9.12 -7.39 4.79
C PHE A 194 -7.80 -6.61 4.65
N PHE A 195 -7.73 -5.65 3.72
CA PHE A 195 -6.52 -4.90 3.39
C PHE A 195 -6.69 -3.41 3.68
N LEU A 196 -6.72 -3.07 4.96
CA LEU A 196 -6.76 -1.67 5.43
C LEU A 196 -5.37 -1.04 5.30
N CYS A 197 -4.83 -0.92 4.10
CA CYS A 197 -3.87 0.15 3.84
C CYS A 197 -4.71 1.38 3.54
N GLU A 198 -4.97 2.17 4.56
CA GLU A 198 -5.86 3.32 4.40
C GLU A 198 -5.09 4.53 3.87
N GLN A 199 -3.75 4.56 4.00
CA GLN A 199 -2.95 5.69 3.53
C GLN A 199 -2.85 5.67 2.02
N ILE A 200 -2.93 6.83 1.36
CA ILE A 200 -2.92 6.86 -0.11
C ILE A 200 -1.69 7.59 -0.62
N LEU A 201 -1.15 8.51 0.17
CA LEU A 201 -0.23 9.53 -0.32
C LEU A 201 0.93 9.84 0.62
N PHE A 202 2.06 10.14 0.00
CA PHE A 202 3.29 10.57 0.65
C PHE A 202 3.81 11.86 0.03
N SER A 203 4.35 12.77 0.85
CA SER A 203 5.19 13.87 0.36
C SER A 203 6.29 14.23 1.37
N ASP A 204 7.55 14.26 0.92
CA ASP A 204 8.67 14.84 1.71
C ASP A 204 8.87 16.35 1.43
N GLY A 205 7.90 16.97 0.75
CA GLY A 205 8.00 18.35 0.25
C GLY A 205 8.64 18.49 -1.13
N LYS A 206 9.17 17.41 -1.73
CA LYS A 206 9.72 17.41 -3.10
C LYS A 206 9.20 16.27 -3.96
N ILE A 207 9.00 15.10 -3.39
CA ILE A 207 8.55 13.91 -4.10
C ILE A 207 7.18 13.55 -3.57
N PHE A 208 6.25 13.36 -4.49
CA PHE A 208 4.92 12.83 -4.21
C PHE A 208 4.89 11.33 -4.52
N CYS A 209 4.36 10.50 -3.63
CA CYS A 209 4.15 9.09 -3.94
C CYS A 209 2.68 8.70 -3.80
N ALA A 210 2.19 7.96 -4.78
CA ALA A 210 0.87 7.35 -4.81
C ALA A 210 0.94 6.06 -5.64
N HIS A 211 0.01 5.13 -5.45
CA HIS A 211 -0.04 3.92 -6.26
C HIS A 211 -0.29 4.22 -7.74
N GLY A 212 -1.41 4.91 -7.97
CA GLY A 212 -1.93 5.35 -9.25
C GLY A 212 -1.18 6.59 -9.73
N GLY A 213 -1.88 7.71 -9.81
CA GLY A 213 -1.33 8.94 -10.34
C GLY A 213 -1.93 10.15 -9.65
N ILE A 214 -2.31 11.13 -10.46
CA ILE A 214 -2.91 12.38 -10.01
C ILE A 214 -4.44 12.32 -10.11
N GLY A 215 -5.10 13.10 -9.27
CA GLY A 215 -6.54 13.30 -9.31
C GLY A 215 -7.00 14.20 -10.45
N THR A 216 -8.28 14.08 -10.80
CA THR A 216 -8.99 15.13 -11.55
C THR A 216 -9.10 16.43 -10.72
N ALA A 217 -9.64 17.50 -11.31
CA ALA A 217 -9.64 18.88 -10.79
C ALA A 217 -9.76 19.01 -9.25
N CYS A 218 -9.08 20.02 -8.69
CA CYS A 218 -8.88 20.26 -7.24
C CYS A 218 -7.80 19.38 -6.56
N PHE A 219 -6.82 18.89 -7.34
CA PHE A 219 -5.63 18.22 -6.81
C PHE A 219 -4.68 19.22 -6.12
N THR A 220 -4.95 19.54 -4.86
CA THR A 220 -4.16 20.49 -4.06
C THR A 220 -3.80 19.86 -2.72
N ARG A 221 -2.68 20.30 -2.12
CA ARG A 221 -2.24 19.80 -0.80
C ARG A 221 -3.31 19.95 0.28
N HIS A 222 -4.13 21.00 0.19
CA HIS A 222 -5.23 21.25 1.11
C HIS A 222 -6.33 20.19 1.00
N GLU A 223 -6.74 19.82 -0.22
CA GLU A 223 -7.74 18.76 -0.41
C GLU A 223 -7.21 17.38 -0.01
N LEU A 224 -5.92 17.08 -0.29
CA LEU A 224 -5.31 15.82 0.13
C LEU A 224 -5.31 15.65 1.67
N ARG A 225 -5.15 16.74 2.43
CA ARG A 225 -5.21 16.73 3.91
C ARG A 225 -6.61 16.52 4.49
N LYS A 226 -7.66 16.73 3.70
CA LYS A 226 -9.06 16.54 4.12
C LYS A 226 -9.56 15.11 3.94
N LEU A 227 -8.77 14.24 3.33
CA LEU A 227 -9.14 12.84 3.16
C LEU A 227 -9.26 12.17 4.54
N GLU A 228 -10.39 11.51 4.76
CA GLU A 228 -10.73 10.87 6.03
C GLU A 228 -10.99 9.38 5.85
N LYS A 229 -10.57 8.62 6.86
CA LYS A 229 -10.77 7.16 6.96
C LYS A 229 -12.10 6.88 7.65
N PRO A 230 -12.77 5.75 7.37
CA PRO A 230 -12.35 4.67 6.47
C PRO A 230 -12.89 4.83 5.05
N TYR A 231 -12.12 4.34 4.07
CA TYR A 231 -12.61 4.09 2.71
C TYR A 231 -12.73 2.59 2.46
N THR A 232 -13.87 2.17 1.97
CA THR A 232 -14.21 0.76 1.74
C THR A 232 -14.21 0.39 0.26
N SER A 233 -14.76 1.27 -0.56
CA SER A 233 -15.03 1.06 -1.97
C SER A 233 -14.30 2.07 -2.85
N ILE A 234 -14.03 1.66 -4.09
CA ILE A 234 -13.50 2.55 -5.14
C ILE A 234 -14.45 3.72 -5.47
N THR A 235 -15.73 3.64 -5.07
CA THR A 235 -16.71 4.70 -5.32
C THR A 235 -16.84 5.71 -4.19
N ASP A 236 -16.16 5.49 -3.05
CA ASP A 236 -16.35 6.34 -1.87
C ASP A 236 -15.83 7.76 -2.08
N ASP A 237 -14.72 7.90 -2.81
CA ASP A 237 -14.12 9.20 -3.11
C ASP A 237 -13.42 9.21 -4.49
N PRO A 238 -13.72 10.19 -5.37
CA PRO A 238 -13.14 10.25 -6.70
C PRO A 238 -11.65 10.57 -6.72
N LEU A 239 -11.15 11.33 -5.74
CA LEU A 239 -9.73 11.65 -5.59
C LEU A 239 -8.96 10.40 -5.17
N LEU A 240 -9.47 9.64 -4.20
CA LEU A 240 -8.93 8.31 -3.84
C LEU A 240 -8.86 7.37 -5.05
N ARG A 241 -9.98 7.27 -5.79
CA ARG A 241 -10.04 6.45 -7.00
C ARG A 241 -8.97 6.87 -7.99
N ASP A 242 -8.82 8.16 -8.25
CA ASP A 242 -7.85 8.64 -9.23
C ASP A 242 -6.40 8.42 -8.78
N MET A 243 -6.11 8.56 -7.49
CA MET A 243 -4.77 8.32 -6.92
C MET A 243 -4.40 6.84 -6.86
N THR A 244 -5.35 5.93 -7.09
CA THR A 244 -5.12 4.48 -7.17
C THR A 244 -5.29 3.91 -8.58
N TRP A 245 -5.96 4.61 -9.51
CA TRP A 245 -6.28 4.06 -10.85
C TRP A 245 -5.84 4.90 -12.05
N SER A 246 -5.39 6.14 -11.86
CA SER A 246 -4.97 6.97 -12.99
C SER A 246 -3.63 6.52 -13.56
N ASP A 247 -3.43 6.75 -14.86
CA ASP A 247 -2.23 6.34 -15.60
C ASP A 247 -1.65 7.50 -16.43
N PRO A 248 -0.33 7.70 -16.50
CA PRO A 248 0.24 8.63 -17.45
C PRO A 248 0.00 8.11 -18.88
N LEU A 249 -0.26 9.03 -19.81
CA LEU A 249 -0.32 8.71 -21.23
C LEU A 249 0.48 9.75 -22.03
N VAL A 250 1.39 9.25 -22.86
CA VAL A 250 2.18 10.10 -23.75
C VAL A 250 1.33 10.66 -24.88
N ASN A 251 1.68 11.86 -25.36
CA ASN A 251 1.04 12.51 -26.51
C ASN A 251 -0.44 12.89 -26.32
N ILE A 252 -0.92 13.05 -25.09
CA ILE A 252 -2.20 13.69 -24.80
C ILE A 252 -2.00 15.03 -24.10
N LYS A 253 -2.99 15.92 -24.25
CA LYS A 253 -3.10 17.16 -23.48
C LYS A 253 -4.27 17.04 -22.52
N GLY A 254 -4.08 17.46 -21.28
CA GLY A 254 -5.11 17.34 -20.25
C GLY A 254 -5.24 15.90 -19.74
N MET A 255 -6.47 15.51 -19.43
CA MET A 255 -6.83 14.17 -18.98
C MET A 255 -7.88 13.55 -19.91
N SER A 256 -7.85 12.22 -20.10
CA SER A 256 -8.85 11.47 -20.87
C SER A 256 -9.28 10.21 -20.13
N TYR A 257 -10.46 9.66 -20.40
CA TYR A 257 -10.91 8.45 -19.70
C TYR A 257 -9.96 7.26 -19.92
N ASN A 258 -9.66 6.52 -18.86
CA ASN A 258 -8.79 5.34 -18.90
C ASN A 258 -9.60 4.09 -19.28
N VAL A 259 -9.80 3.91 -20.59
CA VAL A 259 -10.57 2.79 -21.15
C VAL A 259 -10.01 1.42 -20.72
N PRO A 260 -8.68 1.17 -20.74
CA PRO A 260 -8.13 -0.11 -20.29
C PRO A 260 -8.46 -0.48 -18.85
N ARG A 261 -8.46 0.51 -17.94
CA ARG A 261 -8.80 0.28 -16.52
C ARG A 261 -10.29 0.21 -16.27
N GLY A 262 -11.12 0.89 -17.07
CA GLY A 262 -12.55 1.05 -16.83
C GLY A 262 -12.89 2.05 -15.71
N TYR A 263 -11.87 2.64 -15.09
CA TYR A 263 -11.99 3.60 -14.00
C TYR A 263 -10.96 4.72 -14.18
N SER A 264 -11.26 5.89 -13.60
CA SER A 264 -10.36 7.05 -13.59
C SER A 264 -9.91 7.49 -15.00
N MET A 265 -8.76 8.16 -15.06
CA MET A 265 -8.30 8.95 -16.18
C MET A 265 -6.85 8.65 -16.52
N HIS A 266 -6.53 8.73 -17.80
CA HIS A 266 -5.19 9.04 -18.25
C HIS A 266 -4.87 10.52 -18.02
N PHE A 267 -3.62 10.84 -17.72
CA PHE A 267 -3.13 12.22 -17.62
C PHE A 267 -1.90 12.47 -18.50
N GLY A 268 -1.87 13.63 -19.15
CA GLY A 268 -0.73 14.14 -19.90
C GLY A 268 0.25 14.95 -19.04
N GLU A 269 1.37 15.32 -19.64
CA GLU A 269 2.46 16.05 -18.98
C GLU A 269 2.00 17.39 -18.39
N ASP A 270 1.12 18.10 -19.09
CA ASP A 270 0.60 19.40 -18.65
C ASP A 270 -0.24 19.29 -17.38
N SER A 271 -1.09 18.27 -17.30
CA SER A 271 -1.89 17.98 -16.11
C SER A 271 -1.01 17.52 -14.95
N PHE A 272 0.00 16.71 -15.23
CA PHE A 272 1.00 16.29 -14.25
C PHE A 272 1.77 17.47 -13.66
N ILE A 273 2.33 18.34 -14.50
CA ILE A 273 3.09 19.52 -14.05
C ILE A 273 2.20 20.39 -13.15
N HIS A 274 0.97 20.68 -13.60
CA HIS A 274 0.03 21.49 -12.83
C HIS A 274 -0.32 20.86 -11.47
N ALA A 275 -0.54 19.54 -11.44
CA ALA A 275 -0.80 18.81 -10.20
C ALA A 275 0.38 18.89 -9.24
N MET A 276 1.61 18.68 -9.71
CA MET A 276 2.82 18.77 -8.90
C MET A 276 3.03 20.18 -8.32
N GLU A 277 2.78 21.23 -9.11
CA GLU A 277 2.82 22.62 -8.64
C GLU A 277 1.80 22.89 -7.53
N ASN A 278 0.56 22.42 -7.70
CA ASN A 278 -0.53 22.64 -6.74
C ASN A 278 -0.31 21.94 -5.39
N ILE A 279 0.44 20.84 -5.35
CA ILE A 279 0.80 20.14 -4.11
C ILE A 279 2.17 20.57 -3.56
N GLY A 280 2.90 21.40 -4.31
CA GLY A 280 4.24 21.86 -3.96
C GLY A 280 5.29 20.75 -4.04
N CYS A 281 5.23 19.89 -5.05
CA CYS A 281 6.21 18.83 -5.30
C CYS A 281 6.92 19.03 -6.65
N GLU A 282 8.11 18.46 -6.77
CA GLU A 282 8.96 18.50 -7.96
C GLU A 282 8.84 17.21 -8.79
N ALA A 283 8.64 16.05 -8.16
CA ALA A 283 8.57 14.77 -8.84
C ALA A 283 7.52 13.82 -8.22
N MET A 284 7.23 12.74 -8.93
CA MET A 284 6.34 11.66 -8.47
C MET A 284 6.99 10.29 -8.60
N ILE A 285 6.80 9.42 -7.60
CA ILE A 285 7.06 7.98 -7.70
C ILE A 285 5.73 7.23 -7.63
N ARG A 286 5.51 6.28 -8.53
CA ARG A 286 4.27 5.52 -8.64
C ARG A 286 4.45 4.03 -8.98
N GLY A 287 3.39 3.24 -8.84
CA GLY A 287 3.31 1.81 -9.22
C GLY A 287 2.33 1.55 -10.38
N HIS A 288 1.50 0.50 -10.23
CA HIS A 288 0.26 0.19 -10.98
C HIS A 288 0.41 -0.29 -12.44
N GLN A 289 1.51 0.05 -13.10
CA GLN A 289 1.81 -0.36 -14.48
C GLN A 289 3.06 -1.23 -14.49
N ILE A 290 2.96 -2.39 -15.14
CA ILE A 290 4.11 -3.28 -15.39
C ILE A 290 5.18 -2.50 -16.17
N MET A 291 6.44 -2.67 -15.76
CA MET A 291 7.61 -2.03 -16.38
C MET A 291 8.61 -3.08 -16.84
N ASP A 292 8.96 -3.09 -18.12
CA ASP A 292 9.86 -4.10 -18.73
C ASP A 292 11.25 -4.18 -18.06
N TYR A 293 11.71 -3.09 -17.43
CA TYR A 293 12.99 -3.02 -16.71
C TYR A 293 12.81 -2.63 -15.23
N GLY A 294 11.62 -2.86 -14.67
CA GLY A 294 11.27 -2.50 -13.29
C GLY A 294 11.08 -1.00 -13.04
N MET A 295 11.50 -0.12 -13.96
CA MET A 295 11.26 1.32 -13.85
C MET A 295 11.13 2.01 -15.22
N TYR A 296 10.31 3.06 -15.27
CA TYR A 296 10.22 4.02 -16.37
C TYR A 296 10.31 5.45 -15.85
N ASN A 297 11.14 6.27 -16.50
CA ASN A 297 11.23 7.71 -16.24
C ASN A 297 10.46 8.48 -17.31
N GLY A 298 9.29 9.01 -16.95
CA GLY A 298 8.48 9.91 -17.73
C GLY A 298 8.76 11.38 -17.40
N TRP A 299 8.86 12.22 -18.43
CA TRP A 299 8.96 13.69 -18.31
C TRP A 299 10.07 14.19 -17.37
N ASN A 300 11.10 13.36 -17.10
CA ASN A 300 12.17 13.60 -16.11
C ASN A 300 11.69 13.88 -14.67
N ARG A 301 10.42 13.61 -14.38
CA ARG A 301 9.75 13.99 -13.12
C ARG A 301 8.76 12.94 -12.62
N LEU A 302 8.42 11.94 -13.43
CA LEU A 302 7.52 10.85 -13.10
C LEU A 302 8.27 9.51 -13.17
N PHE A 303 8.43 8.84 -12.05
CA PHE A 303 9.08 7.56 -11.93
C PHE A 303 8.03 6.48 -11.68
N SER A 304 7.72 5.68 -12.69
CA SER A 304 6.89 4.50 -12.50
C SER A 304 7.80 3.31 -12.20
N VAL A 305 7.57 2.63 -11.08
CA VAL A 305 8.38 1.51 -10.57
C VAL A 305 7.49 0.29 -10.43
N PHE A 306 8.00 -0.88 -10.79
CA PHE A 306 7.30 -2.16 -10.66
C PHE A 306 8.24 -3.19 -10.01
N THR A 307 7.87 -3.69 -8.83
CA THR A 307 8.77 -4.52 -8.01
C THR A 307 8.58 -6.02 -8.24
N ALA A 308 7.33 -6.46 -8.46
CA ALA A 308 7.01 -7.83 -8.81
C ALA A 308 7.68 -8.21 -10.13
N THR A 309 8.45 -9.30 -10.11
CA THR A 309 9.00 -9.85 -11.36
C THR A 309 7.92 -10.60 -12.12
N ALA A 310 7.99 -10.61 -13.44
CA ALA A 310 7.14 -11.50 -14.22
C ALA A 310 7.40 -12.95 -13.77
N ASN A 311 6.36 -13.77 -13.70
CA ASN A 311 6.46 -15.23 -13.51
C ASN A 311 7.11 -15.91 -14.74
N GLU A 312 8.33 -15.51 -15.10
CA GLU A 312 9.22 -16.24 -16.02
C GLU A 312 10.19 -17.17 -15.27
N ASN A 313 9.87 -17.51 -14.01
CA ASN A 313 10.50 -18.63 -13.32
C ASN A 313 9.67 -19.90 -13.59
N ASN A 314 9.94 -20.53 -14.74
CA ASN A 314 9.81 -21.97 -14.97
C ASN A 314 11.14 -22.47 -15.55
#